data_AF-A0A1Q9SWZ0-F1
#
_entry.id   AF-A0A1Q9SWZ0-F1
#
_cell.length_a   1.000
_cell.length_b   1.000
_cell.length_c   1.000
_cell.angle_alpha   90.00
_cell.angle_beta   90.00
_cell.angle_gamma   90.00
#
_symmetry.space_group_name_H-M   'P 1'
#
loop_
_entity.id
_entity.type
_entity.pdbx_description
1 polymer ?
#
loop_
_entity_poly.entity_id
_entity_poly.type
_entity_poly.pdbx_seq_one_letter_code
_entity_poly.pdbx_strand_id
1 'polypeptide(L)'
;MTEIDVRPSPAELVDLLTELVASPWPTTESERVAWFAEHGLVVAGPEPEPRDGGSQAWVGTGPEQWGWSRCGWSTFEDEFVGVFWFLWRGTSMEGSELAARALRDQLAQRFGEPAQEHVTEPETGRFTAFWETPGHTIDLYLHGGMRPQGAEDQFYDEPVIQLHLDHAERSARRDAEARERHGGEVAPRPADQG
;
A
#
# COMPACT_ATOMS: atom_id res chain seq x y z
N MET A 1 -8.48 19.98 15.69
CA MET A 1 -8.13 18.74 14.97
C MET A 1 -8.47 17.60 15.90
N THR A 2 -9.34 16.70 15.48
CA THR A 2 -9.57 15.46 16.23
C THR A 2 -8.30 14.64 16.14
N GLU A 3 -7.74 14.25 17.29
CA GLU A 3 -6.55 13.40 17.33
C GLU A 3 -6.94 12.00 16.88
N ILE A 4 -6.33 11.52 15.80
CA ILE A 4 -6.57 10.19 15.24
C ILE A 4 -5.58 9.24 15.91
N ASP A 5 -6.07 8.35 16.76
CA ASP A 5 -5.23 7.39 17.49
C ASP A 5 -4.95 6.13 16.65
N VAL A 6 -4.11 6.30 15.63
CA VAL A 6 -3.60 5.19 14.80
C VAL A 6 -2.08 5.18 14.81
N ARG A 7 -1.50 3.99 14.60
CA ARG A 7 -0.04 3.80 14.53
C ARG A 7 0.32 3.00 13.27
N PRO A 8 1.30 3.44 12.46
CA PRO A 8 1.94 4.76 12.54
C PRO A 8 0.90 5.87 12.29
N SER A 9 1.11 7.06 12.84
CA SER A 9 0.29 8.21 12.47
C SER A 9 0.47 8.55 10.98
N PRO A 10 -0.50 9.22 10.34
CA PRO A 10 -0.35 9.67 8.97
C PRO A 10 0.93 10.48 8.71
N ALA A 11 1.35 11.31 9.67
CA ALA A 11 2.56 12.12 9.57
C ALA A 11 3.83 11.26 9.60
N GLU A 12 3.94 10.34 10.55
CA GLU A 12 5.06 9.40 10.63
C GLU A 12 5.20 8.57 9.35
N LEU A 13 4.08 8.21 8.74
CA LEU A 13 4.09 7.45 7.49
C LEU A 13 4.53 8.30 6.28
N VAL A 14 4.14 9.57 6.22
CA VAL A 14 4.62 10.50 5.17
C VAL A 14 6.12 10.78 5.31
N ASP A 15 6.62 10.92 6.55
CA ASP A 15 8.04 11.09 6.82
C ASP A 15 8.82 9.85 6.36
N LEU A 16 8.35 8.65 6.74
CA LEU A 16 8.94 7.40 6.26
C LEU A 16 8.94 7.31 4.73
N LEU A 17 7.80 7.50 4.08
CA LEU A 17 7.71 7.44 2.61
C LEU A 17 8.66 8.44 1.94
N THR A 18 8.80 9.63 2.51
CA THR A 18 9.77 10.63 2.05
C THR A 18 11.20 10.10 2.09
N GLU A 19 11.59 9.48 3.20
CA GLU A 19 12.91 8.89 3.36
C GLU A 19 13.13 7.75 2.35
N LEU A 20 12.15 6.86 2.20
CA LEU A 20 12.25 5.71 1.28
C LEU A 20 12.38 6.18 -0.19
N VAL A 21 11.61 7.18 -0.61
CA VAL A 21 11.71 7.76 -1.98
C VAL A 21 13.08 8.41 -2.22
N ALA A 22 13.68 9.01 -1.19
CA ALA A 22 14.99 9.65 -1.30
C ALA A 22 16.18 8.68 -1.18
N SER A 23 15.95 7.48 -0.66
CA SER A 23 16.98 6.48 -0.40
C SER A 23 17.42 5.74 -1.67
N PRO A 24 18.65 5.18 -1.70
CA PRO A 24 19.04 4.26 -2.76
C PRO A 24 18.33 2.91 -2.59
N TRP A 25 17.51 2.53 -3.58
CA TRP A 25 16.73 1.30 -3.50
C TRP A 25 17.58 0.04 -3.70
N PRO A 26 17.30 -1.01 -2.92
CA PRO A 26 18.10 -2.22 -2.94
C PRO A 26 18.01 -2.92 -4.31
N THR A 27 19.11 -3.54 -4.71
CA THR A 27 19.24 -4.35 -5.94
C THR A 27 19.54 -5.81 -5.62
N THR A 28 19.89 -6.12 -4.38
CA THR A 28 20.15 -7.49 -3.90
C THR A 28 19.39 -7.77 -2.61
N GLU A 29 19.22 -9.05 -2.28
CA GLU A 29 18.57 -9.46 -1.02
C GLU A 29 19.33 -8.95 0.22
N SER A 30 20.66 -8.99 0.21
CA SER A 30 21.47 -8.46 1.31
C SER A 30 21.27 -6.95 1.51
N GLU A 31 21.19 -6.20 0.41
CA GLU A 31 20.87 -4.77 0.46
C GLU A 31 19.44 -4.53 0.96
N ARG A 32 18.47 -5.34 0.52
CA ARG A 32 17.08 -5.25 1.00
C ARG A 32 17.02 -5.47 2.51
N VAL A 33 17.69 -6.48 3.04
CA VAL A 33 17.75 -6.74 4.49
C VAL A 33 18.32 -5.53 5.25
N ALA A 34 19.42 -4.96 4.76
CA ALA A 34 20.05 -3.79 5.38
C ALA A 34 19.14 -2.55 5.33
N TRP A 35 18.55 -2.28 4.16
CA TRP A 35 17.62 -1.17 3.94
C TRP A 35 16.37 -1.28 4.82
N PHE A 36 15.81 -2.48 4.97
CA PHE A 36 14.67 -2.72 5.86
C PHE A 36 15.02 -2.42 7.32
N ALA A 37 16.22 -2.82 7.76
CA ALA A 37 16.68 -2.55 9.12
C ALA A 37 16.92 -1.06 9.36
N GLU A 38 17.54 -0.35 8.40
CA GLU A 38 17.79 1.09 8.46
C GLU A 38 16.50 1.90 8.60
N HIS A 39 15.46 1.51 7.86
CA HIS A 39 14.17 2.22 7.87
C HIS A 39 13.13 1.65 8.85
N GLY A 40 13.52 0.71 9.72
CA GLY A 40 12.62 0.13 10.71
C GLY A 40 11.47 -0.70 10.13
N LEU A 41 11.61 -1.23 8.92
CA LEU A 41 10.63 -2.02 8.18
C LEU A 41 10.77 -3.54 8.39
N VAL A 42 11.30 -3.97 9.54
CA VAL A 42 11.58 -5.39 9.78
C VAL A 42 10.26 -6.20 9.75
N VAL A 43 10.16 -7.12 8.80
CA VAL A 43 8.99 -8.00 8.61
C VAL A 43 9.23 -9.32 9.33
N ALA A 44 8.37 -9.64 10.30
CA ALA A 44 8.44 -10.88 11.06
C ALA A 44 7.64 -12.00 10.38
N GLY A 45 8.24 -13.19 10.29
CA GLY A 45 7.63 -14.38 9.70
C GLY A 45 7.14 -14.19 8.27
N PRO A 46 7.96 -13.67 7.33
CA PRO A 46 7.52 -13.46 5.96
C PRO A 46 7.25 -14.81 5.27
N GLU A 47 6.06 -14.95 4.70
CA GLU A 47 5.65 -16.10 3.91
C GLU A 47 5.45 -15.68 2.45
N PRO A 48 5.73 -16.57 1.48
CA PRO A 48 5.50 -16.27 0.07
C PRO A 48 4.00 -16.06 -0.18
N GLU A 49 3.66 -14.94 -0.81
CA GLU A 49 2.33 -14.61 -1.26
C GLU A 49 2.26 -14.82 -2.79
N PRO A 50 1.35 -15.68 -3.28
CA PRO A 50 1.18 -15.89 -4.71
C PRO A 50 0.87 -14.57 -5.43
N ARG A 51 1.60 -14.31 -6.52
CA ARG A 51 1.33 -13.19 -7.43
C ARG A 51 1.30 -13.71 -8.87
N ASP A 52 0.46 -13.09 -9.67
CA ASP A 52 0.42 -13.36 -11.11
C ASP A 52 1.61 -12.70 -11.83
N GLY A 53 1.81 -13.05 -13.10
CA GLY A 53 2.77 -12.34 -13.95
C GLY A 53 4.25 -12.58 -13.63
N GLY A 54 4.60 -13.62 -12.85
CA GLY A 54 6.00 -13.94 -12.53
C GLY A 54 6.65 -13.04 -11.49
N SER A 55 5.86 -12.15 -10.86
CA SER A 55 6.28 -11.47 -9.64
C SER A 55 6.25 -12.45 -8.46
N GLN A 56 7.11 -12.22 -7.48
CA GLN A 56 7.04 -12.89 -6.19
C GLN A 56 6.77 -11.83 -5.13
N ALA A 57 5.96 -12.16 -4.13
CA ALA A 57 5.76 -11.31 -2.98
C ALA A 57 5.98 -12.10 -1.69
N TRP A 58 6.37 -11.40 -0.65
CA TRP A 58 6.46 -11.92 0.70
C TRP A 58 5.69 -11.00 1.62
N VAL A 59 4.94 -11.58 2.54
CA VAL A 59 4.14 -10.84 3.49
C VAL A 59 4.30 -11.43 4.88
N GLY A 60 4.41 -10.58 5.88
CA GLY A 60 4.47 -10.99 7.28
C GLY A 60 3.84 -9.95 8.18
N THR A 61 4.20 -10.03 9.46
CA THR A 61 3.81 -9.01 10.44
C THR A 61 4.74 -7.81 10.30
N GLY A 62 4.18 -6.61 10.24
CA GLY A 62 4.96 -5.37 10.23
C GLY A 62 5.59 -5.06 11.59
N PRO A 63 6.20 -3.88 11.73
CA PRO A 63 6.83 -3.47 12.99
C PRO A 63 5.82 -3.46 14.16
N GLU A 64 6.22 -3.99 15.32
CA GLU A 64 5.34 -4.15 16.49
C GLU A 64 4.72 -2.82 16.94
N GLN A 65 5.49 -1.73 16.84
CA GLN A 65 5.05 -0.39 17.19
C GLN A 65 3.95 0.18 16.27
N TRP A 66 3.65 -0.49 15.14
CA TRP A 66 2.56 -0.15 14.23
C TRP A 66 1.27 -0.94 14.52
N GLY A 67 1.21 -1.65 15.64
CA GLY A 67 0.05 -2.46 16.01
C GLY A 67 -0.12 -3.65 15.06
N TRP A 68 -1.35 -3.89 14.60
CA TRP A 68 -1.70 -5.05 13.76
C TRP A 68 -1.46 -4.80 12.27
N SER A 69 -0.29 -4.27 11.95
CA SER A 69 0.10 -4.04 10.55
C SER A 69 0.57 -5.33 9.88
N ARG A 70 0.25 -5.50 8.60
CA ARG A 70 0.98 -6.42 7.72
C ARG A 70 1.87 -5.62 6.80
N CYS A 71 3.07 -6.13 6.58
CA CYS A 71 4.06 -5.51 5.71
C CYS A 71 4.61 -6.59 4.79
N GLY A 72 4.90 -6.21 3.56
CA GLY A 72 5.47 -7.10 2.58
C GLY A 72 6.28 -6.37 1.55
N TRP A 73 6.90 -7.14 0.67
CA TRP A 73 7.61 -6.63 -0.49
C TRP A 73 7.39 -7.52 -1.69
N SER A 74 7.66 -6.97 -2.86
CA SER A 74 7.61 -7.69 -4.12
C SER A 74 8.96 -7.66 -4.83
N THR A 75 9.20 -8.71 -5.61
CA THR A 75 10.29 -8.80 -6.57
C THR A 75 9.76 -9.17 -7.95
N PHE A 76 10.56 -8.86 -8.96
CA PHE A 76 10.35 -9.27 -10.34
C PHE A 76 11.73 -9.48 -10.97
N GLU A 77 11.95 -10.64 -11.60
CA GLU A 77 13.27 -11.04 -12.13
C GLU A 77 14.40 -10.92 -11.09
N ASP A 78 14.11 -11.38 -9.86
CA ASP A 78 15.00 -11.30 -8.69
C ASP A 78 15.37 -9.87 -8.22
N GLU A 79 14.81 -8.83 -8.84
CA GLU A 79 14.99 -7.45 -8.42
C GLU A 79 13.89 -6.98 -7.46
N PHE A 80 14.27 -6.20 -6.45
CA PHE A 80 13.31 -5.57 -5.54
C PHE A 80 12.46 -4.54 -6.28
N VAL A 81 11.13 -4.71 -6.25
CA VAL A 81 10.17 -3.85 -6.98
C VAL A 81 9.50 -2.84 -6.06
N GLY A 82 9.19 -3.23 -4.83
CA GLY A 82 8.45 -2.35 -3.93
C GLY A 82 8.06 -2.98 -2.62
N VAL A 83 7.52 -2.13 -1.75
CA VAL A 83 7.00 -2.45 -0.43
C VAL A 83 5.51 -2.13 -0.37
N PHE A 84 4.78 -2.95 0.38
CA PHE A 84 3.36 -2.73 0.60
C PHE A 84 2.99 -2.99 2.05
N TRP A 85 1.96 -2.27 2.49
CA TRP A 85 1.45 -2.34 3.85
C TRP A 85 -0.05 -2.48 3.86
N PHE A 86 -0.53 -3.17 4.89
CA PHE A 86 -1.91 -3.18 5.35
C PHE A 86 -1.92 -2.60 6.76
N LEU A 87 -2.44 -1.38 6.90
CA LEU A 87 -2.30 -0.53 8.07
C LEU A 87 -3.63 -0.34 8.80
N TRP A 88 -3.52 -0.03 10.09
CA TRP A 88 -4.62 0.42 10.95
C TRP A 88 -5.79 -0.56 11.09
N ARG A 89 -5.52 -1.85 10.86
CA ARG A 89 -6.47 -2.92 11.12
C ARG A 89 -6.92 -2.90 12.59
N GLY A 90 -8.21 -3.12 12.83
CA GLY A 90 -8.83 -3.03 14.16
C GLY A 90 -9.31 -1.62 14.55
N THR A 91 -9.06 -0.61 13.71
CA THR A 91 -9.63 0.74 13.88
C THR A 91 -11.10 0.74 13.45
N SER A 92 -11.92 1.64 14.03
CA SER A 92 -13.29 1.86 13.54
C SER A 92 -13.28 2.37 12.09
N MET A 93 -14.38 2.16 11.37
CA MET A 93 -14.52 2.68 10.00
C MET A 93 -14.26 4.20 9.93
N GLU A 94 -14.92 4.97 10.79
CA GLU A 94 -14.73 6.42 10.88
C GLU A 94 -13.27 6.79 11.16
N GLY A 95 -12.60 6.07 12.06
CA GLY A 95 -11.18 6.29 12.36
C GLY A 95 -10.28 6.00 11.16
N SER A 96 -10.52 4.89 10.46
CA SER A 96 -9.78 4.51 9.24
C SER A 96 -10.00 5.53 8.11
N GLU A 97 -11.23 5.99 7.88
CA GLU A 97 -11.54 7.03 6.90
C GLU A 97 -10.85 8.35 7.20
N LEU A 98 -10.90 8.81 8.45
CA LEU A 98 -10.21 10.03 8.89
C LEU A 98 -8.70 9.90 8.72
N ALA A 99 -8.13 8.75 9.10
CA ALA A 99 -6.69 8.49 8.96
C ALA A 99 -6.26 8.45 7.49
N ALA A 100 -7.06 7.82 6.63
CA ALA A 100 -6.83 7.72 5.19
C ALA A 100 -6.80 9.09 4.52
N ARG A 101 -7.80 9.93 4.82
CA ARG A 101 -7.88 11.30 4.28
C ARG A 101 -6.73 12.16 4.79
N ALA A 102 -6.42 12.07 6.08
CA ALA A 102 -5.29 12.79 6.66
C ALA A 102 -3.95 12.37 6.02
N LEU A 103 -3.77 11.09 5.69
CA LEU A 103 -2.60 10.59 4.96
C LEU A 103 -2.59 11.10 3.52
N ARG A 104 -3.69 10.98 2.79
CA ARG A 104 -3.85 11.50 1.42
C ARG A 104 -3.48 12.98 1.35
N ASP A 105 -4.02 13.80 2.26
CA ASP A 105 -3.77 15.24 2.26
C ASP A 105 -2.30 15.58 2.58
N GLN A 106 -1.66 14.82 3.46
CA GLN A 106 -0.24 15.02 3.76
C GLN A 106 0.68 14.54 2.64
N LEU A 107 0.34 13.43 1.96
CA LEU A 107 1.01 13.01 0.73
C LEU A 107 0.87 14.07 -0.35
N ALA A 108 -0.33 14.65 -0.51
CA ALA A 108 -0.57 15.73 -1.45
C ALA A 108 0.29 16.98 -1.16
N GLN A 109 0.42 17.36 0.12
CA GLN A 109 1.31 18.44 0.55
C GLN A 109 2.79 18.13 0.27
N ARG A 110 3.21 16.86 0.41
CA ARG A 110 4.61 16.45 0.31
C ARG A 110 5.09 16.21 -1.13
N PHE A 111 4.24 15.58 -1.93
CA PHE A 111 4.56 15.07 -3.27
C PHE A 111 3.73 15.72 -4.39
N GLY A 112 2.79 16.61 -4.06
CA GLY A 112 1.83 17.18 -5.00
C GLY A 112 0.52 16.38 -5.08
N GLU A 113 -0.50 16.92 -5.75
CA GLU A 113 -1.78 16.22 -5.94
C GLU A 113 -1.60 14.86 -6.63
N PRO A 114 -2.42 13.85 -6.30
CA PRO A 114 -2.37 12.55 -6.97
C PRO A 114 -2.61 12.70 -8.47
N ALA A 115 -1.87 11.93 -9.27
CA ALA A 115 -2.04 11.87 -10.71
C ALA A 115 -3.38 11.23 -11.09
N GLN A 116 -3.88 10.30 -10.27
CA GLN A 116 -5.19 9.68 -10.40
C GLN A 116 -5.82 9.52 -9.02
N GLU A 117 -7.09 9.87 -8.89
CA GLU A 117 -7.86 9.68 -7.66
C GLU A 117 -9.28 9.27 -8.04
N HIS A 118 -9.74 8.15 -7.48
CA HIS A 118 -11.08 7.62 -7.73
C HIS A 118 -11.81 7.47 -6.40
N VAL A 119 -12.93 8.18 -6.25
CA VAL A 119 -13.84 7.98 -5.13
C VAL A 119 -14.85 6.90 -5.55
N THR A 120 -14.70 5.70 -5.02
CA THR A 120 -15.52 4.54 -5.40
C THR A 120 -16.92 4.60 -4.79
N GLU A 121 -17.04 5.19 -3.60
CA GLU A 121 -18.32 5.32 -2.89
C GLU A 121 -18.37 6.69 -2.18
N PRO A 122 -19.07 7.70 -2.73
CA PRO A 122 -19.10 9.04 -2.15
C PRO A 122 -19.66 9.11 -0.72
N GLU A 123 -20.52 8.15 -0.35
CA GLU A 123 -21.19 8.09 0.95
C GLU A 123 -20.30 7.50 2.06
N THR A 124 -19.43 6.55 1.72
CA THR A 124 -18.49 5.91 2.66
C THR A 124 -17.08 6.52 2.54
N GLY A 125 -16.87 7.41 1.57
CA GLY A 125 -15.61 8.12 1.44
C GLY A 125 -14.44 7.24 1.00
N ARG A 126 -14.70 6.04 0.48
CA ARG A 126 -13.67 5.17 -0.07
C ARG A 126 -13.05 5.79 -1.31
N PHE A 127 -11.73 5.69 -1.36
CA PHE A 127 -10.96 6.20 -2.48
C PHE A 127 -9.74 5.35 -2.77
N THR A 128 -9.28 5.49 -4.00
CA THR A 128 -7.94 5.13 -4.42
C THR A 128 -7.23 6.41 -4.85
N ALA A 129 -5.96 6.54 -4.52
CA ALA A 129 -5.15 7.69 -4.91
C ALA A 129 -3.74 7.23 -5.30
N PHE A 130 -3.28 7.72 -6.44
CA PHE A 130 -2.03 7.31 -7.07
C PHE A 130 -1.16 8.52 -7.34
N TRP A 131 0.10 8.45 -6.92
CA TRP A 131 1.12 9.47 -7.16
C TRP A 131 2.24 8.91 -8.02
N GLU A 132 2.71 9.74 -8.95
CA GLU A 132 3.99 9.57 -9.61
C GLU A 132 4.98 10.53 -8.97
N THR A 133 6.07 9.98 -8.44
CA THR A 133 7.19 10.75 -7.90
C THR A 133 8.44 10.42 -8.72
N PRO A 134 9.50 11.25 -8.68
CA PRO A 134 10.73 10.93 -9.38
C PRO A 134 11.27 9.53 -8.98
N GLY A 135 11.21 8.59 -9.92
CA GLY A 135 11.69 7.21 -9.75
C GLY A 135 10.74 6.24 -9.06
N HIS A 136 9.62 6.71 -8.48
CA HIS A 136 8.74 5.87 -7.66
C HIS A 136 7.26 6.17 -7.86
N THR A 137 6.41 5.20 -7.54
CA THR A 137 4.96 5.37 -7.51
C THR A 137 4.44 5.05 -6.11
N ILE A 138 3.46 5.83 -5.65
CA ILE A 138 2.76 5.60 -4.39
C ILE A 138 1.30 5.32 -4.72
N ASP A 139 0.74 4.27 -4.13
CA ASP A 139 -0.65 3.89 -4.33
C ASP A 139 -1.34 3.63 -2.99
N LEU A 140 -2.46 4.32 -2.75
CA LEU A 140 -3.18 4.33 -1.49
C LEU A 140 -4.64 3.93 -1.70
N TYR A 141 -5.10 2.98 -0.89
CA TYR A 141 -6.45 2.44 -0.95
C TYR A 141 -7.03 2.27 0.45
N LEU A 142 -8.30 2.64 0.63
CA LEU A 142 -9.09 2.20 1.78
C LEU A 142 -9.93 0.98 1.39
N HIS A 143 -9.59 -0.20 1.94
CA HIS A 143 -10.30 -1.47 1.74
C HIS A 143 -11.15 -1.86 2.96
N GLY A 144 -12.14 -2.74 2.76
CA GLY A 144 -12.88 -3.43 3.83
C GLY A 144 -14.07 -2.67 4.42
N GLY A 145 -14.85 -3.36 5.28
CA GLY A 145 -15.85 -2.80 6.19
C GLY A 145 -17.26 -2.44 5.65
N MET A 146 -17.74 -3.06 4.57
CA MET A 146 -19.16 -2.96 4.22
C MET A 146 -20.03 -3.92 5.03
N ARG A 147 -21.28 -3.52 5.29
CA ARG A 147 -22.41 -4.43 5.42
C ARG A 147 -23.35 -4.15 4.25
N PRO A 148 -23.63 -5.10 3.35
CA PRO A 148 -24.66 -4.91 2.34
C PRO A 148 -25.99 -4.66 3.05
N GLN A 149 -26.79 -3.74 2.52
CA GLN A 149 -28.11 -3.46 3.06
C GLN A 149 -28.96 -4.74 3.00
N GLY A 150 -29.31 -5.31 4.17
CA GLY A 150 -30.10 -6.55 4.27
C GLY A 150 -29.31 -7.84 4.52
N ALA A 151 -27.99 -7.78 4.71
CA ALA A 151 -27.16 -8.94 5.07
C ALA A 151 -26.52 -8.74 6.46
N GLU A 152 -27.31 -8.91 7.52
CA GLU A 152 -26.86 -8.75 8.92
C GLU A 152 -25.77 -9.75 9.33
N ASP A 153 -25.68 -10.88 8.62
CA ASP A 153 -24.78 -12.01 8.92
C ASP A 153 -23.52 -12.09 8.02
N GLN A 154 -23.33 -11.17 7.07
CA GLN A 154 -22.12 -11.15 6.23
C GLN A 154 -21.09 -10.17 6.82
N PHE A 155 -20.08 -10.72 7.50
CA PHE A 155 -18.91 -9.99 7.93
C PHE A 155 -18.00 -9.73 6.71
N TYR A 156 -17.77 -8.47 6.37
CA TYR A 156 -16.59 -8.10 5.56
C TYR A 156 -15.36 -8.00 6.45
N ASP A 157 -14.19 -8.13 5.82
CA ASP A 157 -12.90 -7.82 6.43
C ASP A 157 -12.92 -6.42 7.06
N GLU A 158 -12.30 -6.28 8.24
CA GLU A 158 -12.11 -5.01 8.95
C GLU A 158 -11.53 -3.93 8.02
N PRO A 159 -11.93 -2.65 8.19
CA PRO A 159 -11.39 -1.58 7.37
C PRO A 159 -9.87 -1.53 7.51
N VAL A 160 -9.19 -1.46 6.38
CA VAL A 160 -7.72 -1.51 6.31
C VAL A 160 -7.24 -0.56 5.23
N ILE A 161 -6.15 0.14 5.52
CA ILE A 161 -5.48 0.95 4.52
C ILE A 161 -4.42 0.10 3.85
N GLN A 162 -4.53 -0.05 2.53
CA GLN A 162 -3.48 -0.64 1.73
C GLN A 162 -2.66 0.47 1.09
N LEU A 163 -1.35 0.40 1.28
CA LEU A 163 -0.40 1.38 0.76
C LEU A 163 0.71 0.63 0.04
N HIS A 164 1.07 1.08 -1.16
CA HIS A 164 2.21 0.58 -1.92
C HIS A 164 3.17 1.72 -2.20
N LEU A 165 4.46 1.41 -2.15
CA LEU A 165 5.52 2.23 -2.68
C LEU A 165 6.37 1.33 -3.57
N ASP A 166 6.43 1.66 -4.86
CA ASP A 166 7.07 0.85 -5.90
C ASP A 166 8.12 1.68 -6.65
N HIS A 167 9.21 1.04 -7.08
CA HIS A 167 10.16 1.63 -8.03
C HIS A 167 9.51 1.68 -9.41
N ALA A 168 9.37 2.87 -9.98
CA ALA A 168 8.52 3.11 -11.15
C ALA A 168 8.94 2.26 -12.36
N GLU A 169 10.23 2.23 -12.70
CA GLU A 169 10.73 1.44 -13.84
C GLU A 169 10.57 -0.07 -13.65
N ARG A 170 10.92 -0.59 -12.47
CA ARG A 170 10.86 -2.03 -12.17
C ARG A 170 9.41 -2.51 -12.14
N SER A 171 8.52 -1.72 -11.53
CA SER A 171 7.08 -1.97 -11.55
C SER A 171 6.50 -1.90 -12.96
N ALA A 172 6.90 -0.93 -13.78
CA ALA A 172 6.40 -0.82 -15.16
C ALA A 172 6.77 -2.04 -16.02
N ARG A 173 7.99 -2.60 -15.85
CA ARG A 173 8.39 -3.84 -16.53
C ARG A 173 7.56 -5.03 -16.06
N ARG A 174 7.36 -5.18 -14.74
CA ARG A 174 6.46 -6.20 -14.16
C ARG A 174 5.05 -6.11 -14.77
N ASP A 175 4.49 -4.91 -14.82
CA ASP A 175 3.14 -4.67 -15.34
C ASP A 175 3.04 -4.89 -16.87
N ALA A 176 4.13 -4.64 -17.62
CA ALA A 176 4.19 -4.93 -19.05
C ALA A 176 4.19 -6.45 -19.33
N GLU A 177 5.02 -7.21 -18.62
CA GLU A 177 5.07 -8.68 -18.71
C GLU A 177 3.73 -9.32 -18.35
N ALA A 178 3.08 -8.84 -17.28
CA ALA A 178 1.75 -9.28 -16.90
C ALA A 178 0.72 -9.04 -18.02
N ARG A 179 0.73 -7.85 -18.64
CA ARG A 179 -0.16 -7.52 -19.78
C ARG A 179 0.05 -8.44 -20.97
N GLU A 180 1.29 -8.76 -21.31
CA GLU A 180 1.60 -9.65 -22.42
C GLU A 180 1.10 -11.08 -22.16
N ARG A 181 1.28 -11.59 -20.94
CA ARG A 181 0.82 -12.94 -20.55
C ARG A 181 -0.69 -13.09 -20.50
N HIS A 182 -1.41 -12.03 -20.16
CA HIS A 182 -2.87 -12.03 -20.05
C HIS A 182 -3.59 -11.49 -21.31
N GLY A 183 -2.88 -11.38 -22.44
CA GLY A 183 -3.52 -11.06 -23.73
C GLY A 183 -3.99 -9.61 -23.88
N GLY A 184 -3.42 -8.68 -23.10
CA GLY A 184 -3.75 -7.25 -23.17
C GLY A 184 -4.96 -6.81 -22.34
N GLU A 185 -5.71 -7.74 -21.73
CA GLU A 185 -6.64 -7.39 -20.65
C GLU A 185 -5.83 -7.24 -19.36
N VAL A 186 -5.60 -5.99 -18.98
CA VAL A 186 -5.21 -5.67 -17.61
C VAL A 186 -6.36 -6.19 -16.74
N ALA A 187 -6.09 -7.19 -15.90
CA ALA A 187 -6.93 -7.36 -14.73
C ALA A 187 -6.93 -6.00 -14.04
N PRO A 188 -8.09 -5.35 -13.90
CA PRO A 188 -8.19 -4.05 -13.27
C PRO A 188 -7.26 -3.99 -12.06
N ARG A 189 -6.43 -2.94 -11.92
CA ARG A 189 -5.80 -2.67 -10.61
C ARG A 189 -6.94 -2.76 -9.59
N PRO A 190 -6.75 -3.20 -8.34
CA PRO A 190 -7.86 -3.43 -7.41
C PRO A 190 -8.87 -2.25 -7.26
N ALA A 191 -8.54 -1.05 -7.76
CA ALA A 191 -9.42 0.10 -7.98
C ALA A 191 -10.51 -0.04 -9.07
N ASP A 192 -10.34 -0.90 -10.08
CA ASP A 192 -11.14 -0.89 -11.30
C ASP A 192 -12.24 -1.99 -11.30
N GLN A 193 -12.50 -2.64 -10.15
CA GLN A 193 -13.70 -3.45 -9.93
C GLN A 193 -14.73 -2.66 -9.10
N GLY A 194 -15.34 -1.67 -9.76
CA GLY A 194 -16.59 -1.03 -9.31
C GLY A 194 -17.82 -1.77 -9.78
#